data_AF-A0A538S123-F1
#
_entry.id   AF-A0A538S123-F1
#
_cell.length_a   1.000
_cell.length_b   1.000
_cell.length_c   1.000
_cell.angle_alpha   90.00
_cell.angle_beta   90.00
_cell.angle_gamma   90.00
#
_symmetry.space_group_name_H-M   'P 1'
#
loop_
_entity.id
_entity.type
_entity.pdbx_description
1 polymer ?
#
loop_
_entity_poly.entity_id
_entity_poly.type
_entity_poly.pdbx_seq_one_letter_code
_entity_poly.pdbx_strand_id
1 'polypeptide(L)'
;RDSDVVAEVTRSLFDTARQYRESFDATGSKKSFEWQQVENEEPILHTKGLPEPQIPKRVKVPDYAHLLPEPIRRFTQPAAIQDAEHLSFLQGGGHGGSHPHLAHAFLSAVRGERPALPDAATSANWTLVGICAHQSAMKGGERVTIPRF
;
A
#
# COMPACT_ATOMS: atom_id res chain seq x y z
N ARG A 1 -0.67 -17.92 0.00
CA ARG A 1 -0.16 -19.11 -0.71
C ARG A 1 -1.39 -19.82 -1.25
N ASP A 2 -1.41 -20.22 -2.52
CA ASP A 2 -2.59 -20.77 -3.24
C ASP A 2 -3.67 -19.75 -3.62
N SER A 3 -3.30 -18.48 -3.74
CA SER A 3 -4.15 -17.44 -4.33
C SER A 3 -3.69 -17.17 -5.76
N ASP A 4 -4.65 -16.95 -6.66
CA ASP A 4 -4.46 -16.48 -8.02
C ASP A 4 -4.30 -14.95 -8.09
N VAL A 5 -4.25 -14.28 -6.94
CA VAL A 5 -4.06 -12.83 -6.86
C VAL A 5 -2.60 -12.50 -7.18
N VAL A 6 -2.43 -11.61 -8.16
CA VAL A 6 -1.17 -11.01 -8.55
C VAL A 6 -1.24 -9.52 -8.23
N ALA A 7 -0.17 -8.98 -7.65
CA ALA A 7 -0.04 -7.54 -7.42
C ALA A 7 1.01 -6.95 -8.36
N GLU A 8 0.68 -5.81 -8.95
CA GLU A 8 1.63 -4.90 -9.58
C GLU A 8 1.87 -3.73 -8.63
N VAL A 9 3.12 -3.35 -8.42
CA VAL A 9 3.49 -2.17 -7.62
C VAL A 9 4.18 -1.18 -8.53
N THR A 10 3.66 0.05 -8.54
CA THR A 10 4.11 1.10 -9.44
C THR A 10 4.48 2.35 -8.64
N ARG A 11 5.64 2.93 -8.97
CA ARG A 11 6.11 4.18 -8.41
C ARG A 11 6.55 5.14 -9.50
N SER A 12 6.00 6.35 -9.51
CA SER A 12 6.40 7.46 -10.40
C SER A 12 6.82 8.65 -9.54
N LEU A 13 8.03 9.20 -9.79
CA LEU A 13 8.65 10.23 -8.95
C LEU A 13 8.82 11.57 -9.68
N PHE A 14 9.87 11.70 -10.50
CA PHE A 14 10.25 12.91 -11.21
C PHE A 14 10.44 12.65 -12.71
N ASP A 15 10.49 13.71 -13.51
CA ASP A 15 10.71 13.70 -14.98
C ASP A 15 9.83 12.71 -15.74
N THR A 16 8.61 12.53 -15.24
CA THR A 16 7.58 11.71 -15.83
C THR A 16 6.39 12.61 -16.11
N ALA A 17 5.79 12.54 -17.30
CA ALA A 17 4.57 13.28 -17.65
C ALA A 17 3.32 12.70 -16.96
N ARG A 18 3.38 12.50 -15.63
CA ARG A 18 2.38 11.93 -14.74
C ARG A 18 2.54 12.53 -13.33
N GLN A 19 1.50 12.51 -12.52
CA GLN A 19 1.60 12.86 -11.09
C GLN A 19 2.53 11.90 -10.35
N TYR A 20 3.08 12.37 -9.22
CA TYR A 20 3.70 11.49 -8.23
C TYR A 20 2.70 10.39 -7.85
N ARG A 21 3.14 9.14 -7.88
CA ARG A 21 2.28 8.00 -7.58
C ARG A 21 3.07 6.91 -6.90
N GLU A 22 2.56 6.45 -5.76
CA GLU A 22 2.94 5.22 -5.08
C GLU A 22 1.69 4.36 -4.98
N SER A 23 1.63 3.31 -5.79
CA SER A 23 0.39 2.56 -5.96
C SER A 23 0.62 1.08 -6.13
N PHE A 24 -0.43 0.31 -5.90
CA PHE A 24 -0.50 -1.08 -6.31
C PHE A 24 -1.84 -1.38 -6.95
N ASP A 25 -1.81 -2.27 -7.94
CA ASP A 25 -3.01 -2.87 -8.51
C ASP A 25 -2.97 -4.35 -8.16
N ALA A 26 -4.11 -4.92 -7.76
CA ALA A 26 -4.22 -6.32 -7.37
C ALA A 26 -5.28 -7.00 -8.23
N THR A 27 -4.88 -7.99 -9.01
CA THR A 27 -5.75 -8.70 -9.96
C THR A 27 -5.90 -10.16 -9.55
N GLY A 28 -7.13 -10.66 -9.52
CA GLY A 28 -7.44 -12.08 -9.39
C GLY A 28 -8.63 -12.48 -10.28
N SER A 29 -8.92 -13.76 -10.39
CA SER A 29 -9.95 -14.29 -11.32
C SER A 29 -11.38 -13.83 -11.02
N LYS A 30 -11.66 -13.30 -9.82
CA LYS A 30 -12.99 -12.85 -9.38
C LYS A 30 -13.12 -11.33 -9.36
N LYS A 31 -12.07 -10.64 -8.92
CA LYS A 31 -12.05 -9.18 -8.74
C LYS A 31 -10.64 -8.65 -8.99
N SER A 32 -10.58 -7.41 -9.45
CA SER A 32 -9.35 -6.63 -9.48
C SER A 32 -9.57 -5.29 -8.78
N PHE A 33 -8.56 -4.84 -8.05
CA PHE A 33 -8.50 -3.52 -7.44
C PHE A 33 -7.43 -2.72 -8.18
N GLU A 34 -7.79 -1.54 -8.66
CA GLU A 34 -6.86 -0.59 -9.26
C GLU A 34 -6.79 0.65 -8.40
N TRP A 35 -5.57 1.05 -8.04
CA TRP A 35 -5.33 2.30 -7.33
C TRP A 35 -5.79 3.50 -8.17
N GLN A 36 -6.16 4.59 -7.50
CA GLN A 36 -6.57 5.81 -8.16
C GLN A 36 -5.51 6.30 -9.16
N GLN A 37 -5.95 6.67 -10.36
CA GLN A 37 -5.06 7.08 -11.45
C GLN A 37 -4.60 8.54 -11.31
N VAL A 38 -5.47 9.36 -10.73
CA VAL A 38 -5.24 10.78 -10.40
C VAL A 38 -5.45 10.97 -8.90
N GLU A 39 -4.65 11.84 -8.29
CA GLU A 39 -4.77 12.19 -6.88
C GLU A 39 -6.18 12.67 -6.53
N ASN A 40 -6.66 12.30 -5.33
CA ASN A 40 -8.01 12.56 -4.81
C ASN A 40 -9.17 11.82 -5.52
N GLU A 41 -8.91 10.96 -6.50
CA GLU A 41 -9.94 10.04 -7.00
C GLU A 41 -10.08 8.80 -6.09
N GLU A 42 -11.24 8.15 -6.19
CA GLU A 42 -11.47 6.84 -5.56
C GLU A 42 -10.83 5.72 -6.40
N PRO A 43 -10.22 4.69 -5.79
CA PRO A 43 -9.82 3.47 -6.48
C PRO A 43 -10.98 2.78 -7.21
N ILE A 44 -10.67 1.90 -8.15
CA ILE A 44 -11.67 1.14 -8.90
C ILE A 44 -11.63 -0.33 -8.47
N LEU A 45 -12.80 -0.90 -8.20
CA LEU A 45 -12.98 -2.34 -8.00
C LEU A 45 -13.69 -2.92 -9.22
N HIS A 46 -12.99 -3.77 -9.96
CA HIS A 46 -13.53 -4.57 -11.06
C HIS A 46 -14.10 -5.86 -10.51
N THR A 47 -15.31 -6.24 -10.94
CA THR A 47 -15.95 -7.50 -10.52
C THR A 47 -16.39 -8.33 -11.72
N LYS A 48 -15.83 -9.54 -11.83
CA LYS A 48 -16.18 -10.47 -12.89
C LYS A 48 -17.63 -10.95 -12.74
N GLY A 49 -18.31 -11.17 -13.87
CA GLY A 49 -19.66 -11.73 -13.94
C GLY A 49 -20.78 -10.68 -13.82
N LEU A 50 -20.44 -9.39 -13.81
CA LEU A 50 -21.41 -8.31 -13.94
C LEU A 50 -21.53 -7.88 -15.41
N PRO A 51 -22.64 -7.22 -15.83
CA PRO A 51 -22.72 -6.56 -17.12
C PRO A 51 -21.58 -5.56 -17.31
N GLU A 52 -21.04 -5.42 -18.53
CA GLU A 52 -19.84 -4.61 -18.84
C GLU A 52 -19.79 -3.24 -18.14
N PRO A 53 -20.87 -2.41 -18.18
CA PRO A 53 -20.85 -1.09 -17.55
C PRO A 53 -20.84 -1.11 -16.02
N GLN A 54 -21.13 -2.26 -15.40
CA GLN A 54 -21.18 -2.45 -13.95
C GLN A 54 -19.93 -3.15 -13.40
N ILE A 55 -19.04 -3.64 -14.28
CA ILE A 55 -17.79 -4.31 -13.89
C ILE A 55 -16.92 -3.35 -13.07
N PRO A 56 -16.55 -2.14 -13.56
CA PRO A 56 -15.78 -1.18 -12.77
C PRO A 56 -16.70 -0.38 -11.85
N LYS A 57 -16.32 -0.28 -10.57
CA LYS A 57 -16.97 0.63 -9.62
C LYS A 57 -15.92 1.40 -8.83
N ARG A 58 -16.08 2.72 -8.75
CA ARG A 58 -15.32 3.55 -7.83
C ARG A 58 -15.71 3.17 -6.39
N VAL A 59 -14.70 3.02 -5.54
CA VAL A 59 -14.90 2.57 -4.15
C VAL A 59 -14.15 3.47 -3.18
N LYS A 60 -14.87 3.96 -2.17
CA LYS A 60 -14.24 4.61 -1.03
C LYS A 60 -13.56 3.56 -0.17
N VAL A 61 -12.26 3.73 0.07
CA VAL A 61 -11.51 2.86 0.99
C VAL A 61 -11.95 3.16 2.43
N PRO A 62 -12.47 2.17 3.17
CA PRO A 62 -12.93 2.39 4.54
C PRO A 62 -11.75 2.50 5.51
N ASP A 63 -11.96 3.21 6.62
CA ASP A 63 -11.03 3.19 7.75
C ASP A 63 -11.17 1.86 8.53
N TYR A 64 -10.05 1.23 8.84
CA TYR A 64 -9.97 -0.03 9.57
C TYR A 64 -9.59 0.15 11.04
N ALA A 65 -9.71 1.34 11.61
CA ALA A 65 -9.44 1.62 13.02
C ALA A 65 -10.11 0.64 14.01
N HIS A 66 -11.25 0.05 13.66
CA HIS A 66 -11.91 -0.97 14.49
C HIS A 66 -11.03 -2.22 14.77
N LEU A 67 -10.01 -2.48 13.94
CA LEU A 67 -9.01 -3.53 14.16
C LEU A 67 -7.95 -3.16 15.21
N LEU A 68 -7.93 -1.92 15.68
CA LEU A 68 -6.98 -1.43 16.68
C LEU A 68 -7.60 -1.42 18.08
N PRO A 69 -6.77 -1.48 19.14
CA PRO A 69 -7.17 -1.11 20.48
C PRO A 69 -7.81 0.27 20.52
N GLU A 70 -8.91 0.40 21.27
CA GLU A 70 -9.72 1.62 21.37
C GLU A 70 -8.90 2.91 21.57
N PRO A 71 -7.89 2.97 22.46
CA PRO A 71 -7.15 4.21 22.72
C PRO A 71 -6.40 4.79 21.52
N ILE A 72 -6.05 3.96 20.52
CA ILE A 72 -5.24 4.39 19.38
C ILE A 72 -6.04 4.53 18.07
N ARG A 73 -7.33 4.20 18.07
CA ARG A 73 -8.19 4.26 16.88
C ARG A 73 -8.24 5.64 16.25
N ARG A 74 -8.32 6.69 17.07
CA ARG A 74 -8.39 8.08 16.62
C ARG A 74 -7.21 8.50 15.74
N PHE A 75 -6.04 7.87 15.90
CA PHE A 75 -4.82 8.25 15.18
C PHE A 75 -4.79 7.78 13.72
N THR A 76 -5.80 7.03 13.26
CA THR A 76 -5.96 6.74 11.81
C THR A 76 -6.50 7.94 11.05
N GLN A 77 -7.05 8.94 11.73
CA GLN A 77 -7.75 10.07 11.11
C GLN A 77 -6.83 11.28 10.92
N PRO A 78 -6.92 12.01 9.78
CA PRO A 78 -6.13 13.21 9.51
C PRO A 78 -6.22 14.30 10.58
N ALA A 79 -7.39 14.46 11.20
CA ALA A 79 -7.68 15.56 12.12
C ALA A 79 -7.26 15.31 13.59
N ALA A 80 -6.67 14.15 13.92
CA ALA A 80 -6.35 13.79 15.30
C ALA A 80 -5.05 14.42 15.85
N ILE A 81 -4.50 15.40 15.13
CA ILE A 81 -3.23 16.02 15.47
C ILE A 81 -3.41 17.27 16.31
N GLN A 82 -2.55 17.36 17.33
CA GLN A 82 -2.65 18.31 18.44
C GLN A 82 -1.71 19.50 18.32
N ASP A 83 -0.77 19.49 17.35
CA ASP A 83 0.22 20.54 17.15
C ASP A 83 0.32 20.90 15.66
N ALA A 84 -0.30 22.02 15.28
CA ALA A 84 -0.37 22.49 13.90
C ALA A 84 0.90 23.22 13.43
N GLU A 85 1.85 23.50 14.33
CA GLU A 85 3.06 24.28 14.02
C GLU A 85 4.24 23.40 13.56
N HIS A 86 4.16 22.09 13.79
CA HIS A 86 5.23 21.16 13.42
C HIS A 86 4.90 20.43 12.10
N LEU A 87 5.75 20.56 11.08
CA LEU A 87 5.50 20.08 9.70
C LEU A 87 5.16 18.58 9.60
N SER A 88 5.79 17.74 10.43
CA SER A 88 5.49 16.30 10.52
C SER A 88 4.06 16.00 10.98
N PHE A 89 3.41 16.98 11.61
CA PHE A 89 2.07 16.88 12.16
C PHE A 89 0.99 17.50 11.25
N LEU A 90 1.33 18.21 10.17
CA LEU A 90 0.30 18.60 9.19
C LEU A 90 -0.33 17.38 8.46
N GLN A 91 0.29 16.20 8.53
CA GLN A 91 -0.15 15.01 7.80
C GLN A 91 -1.19 14.14 8.51
N GLY A 92 -1.43 14.29 9.80
CA GLY A 92 -2.50 13.54 10.47
C GLY A 92 -2.28 12.04 10.53
N GLY A 93 -3.36 11.28 10.35
CA GLY A 93 -3.35 9.94 9.76
C GLY A 93 -2.82 9.92 8.31
N GLY A 94 -1.67 10.54 8.06
CA GLY A 94 -1.02 10.57 6.76
C GLY A 94 -0.76 9.15 6.26
N HIS A 95 -0.68 8.98 4.95
CA HIS A 95 -0.66 7.65 4.31
C HIS A 95 -1.89 6.80 4.70
N GLY A 96 -3.07 7.42 4.73
CA GLY A 96 -4.36 6.74 4.90
C GLY A 96 -4.58 6.11 6.29
N GLY A 97 -3.89 6.59 7.33
CA GLY A 97 -4.03 6.09 8.69
C GLY A 97 -3.26 4.81 8.99
N SER A 98 -2.25 4.46 8.19
CA SER A 98 -1.49 3.21 8.32
C SER A 98 -0.58 3.13 9.56
N HIS A 99 -0.05 4.24 10.05
CA HIS A 99 0.96 4.25 11.13
C HIS A 99 0.53 3.57 12.43
N PRO A 100 -0.68 3.83 13.00
CA PRO A 100 -1.14 3.13 14.20
C PRO A 100 -1.22 1.60 14.01
N HIS A 101 -1.58 1.14 12.81
CA HIS A 101 -1.59 -0.28 12.48
C HIS A 101 -0.19 -0.89 12.47
N LEU A 102 0.78 -0.19 11.87
CA LEU A 102 2.17 -0.65 11.84
C LEU A 102 2.79 -0.67 13.25
N ALA A 103 2.57 0.37 14.05
CA ALA A 103 3.05 0.44 15.43
C ALA A 103 2.43 -0.67 16.29
N HIS A 104 1.11 -0.89 16.17
CA HIS A 104 0.44 -1.97 16.88
C HIS A 104 0.91 -3.36 16.42
N ALA A 105 1.18 -3.55 15.13
CA ALA A 105 1.75 -4.79 14.59
C ALA A 105 3.13 -5.09 15.15
N PHE A 106 4.01 -4.09 15.15
CA PHE A 106 5.34 -4.21 15.71
C PHE A 106 5.32 -4.57 17.19
N LEU A 107 4.56 -3.84 18.02
CA LEU A 107 4.50 -4.08 19.47
C LEU A 107 3.90 -5.45 19.82
N SER A 108 2.85 -5.87 19.12
CA SER A 108 2.30 -7.22 19.32
C SER A 108 3.28 -8.32 18.93
N ALA A 109 4.11 -8.10 17.91
CA ALA A 109 5.18 -9.04 17.56
C ALA A 109 6.27 -9.11 18.63
N VAL A 110 6.72 -7.97 19.16
CA VAL A 110 7.68 -7.90 20.27
C VAL A 110 7.15 -8.61 21.52
N ARG A 111 5.85 -8.51 21.77
CA ARG A 111 5.17 -9.18 22.90
C ARG A 111 4.89 -10.67 22.66
N GLY A 112 5.18 -11.20 21.48
CA GLY A 112 4.93 -12.61 21.12
C GLY A 112 3.46 -12.94 20.87
N GLU A 113 2.59 -11.94 20.68
CA GLU A 113 1.16 -12.14 20.45
C GLU A 113 0.86 -12.56 19.01
N ARG A 114 1.74 -12.20 18.07
CA ARG A 114 1.67 -12.61 16.66
C ARG A 114 3.06 -12.58 16.02
N PRO A 115 3.28 -13.27 14.88
CA PRO A 115 4.50 -13.11 14.10
C PRO A 115 4.70 -11.67 13.62
N ALA A 116 5.97 -11.26 13.43
CA ALA A 116 6.29 -10.00 12.79
C ALA A 116 5.78 -9.99 11.33
N LEU A 117 5.25 -8.84 10.90
CA LEU A 117 4.81 -8.63 9.53
C LEU A 117 5.16 -7.20 9.07
N PRO A 118 5.93 -7.04 7.97
CA PRO A 118 6.67 -8.10 7.30
C PRO A 118 7.72 -8.74 8.23
N ASP A 119 7.96 -10.05 8.07
CA ASP A 119 9.10 -10.71 8.70
C ASP A 119 10.40 -10.40 7.94
N ALA A 120 11.54 -10.92 8.43
CA ALA A 120 12.84 -10.64 7.84
C ALA A 120 12.93 -11.10 6.37
N ALA A 121 12.43 -12.30 6.05
CA ALA A 121 12.47 -12.84 4.70
C ALA A 121 11.56 -12.05 3.74
N THR A 122 10.36 -11.68 4.19
CA THR A 122 9.42 -10.85 3.43
C THR A 122 10.02 -9.47 3.17
N SER A 123 10.64 -8.86 4.19
CA SER A 123 11.29 -7.55 4.07
C SER A 123 12.46 -7.57 3.09
N ALA A 124 13.29 -8.62 3.13
CA ALA A 124 14.38 -8.82 2.18
C ALA A 124 13.85 -8.95 0.74
N ASN A 125 12.83 -9.77 0.54
CA ASN A 125 12.19 -9.96 -0.77
C ASN A 125 11.63 -8.66 -1.33
N TRP A 126 10.94 -7.85 -0.53
CA TRP A 126 10.41 -6.55 -0.98
C TRP A 126 11.52 -5.55 -1.31
N THR A 127 12.59 -5.54 -0.51
CA THR A 127 13.73 -4.64 -0.71
C THR A 127 14.54 -5.01 -1.96
N LEU A 128 14.68 -6.30 -2.26
CA LEU A 128 15.37 -6.79 -3.46
C LEU A 128 14.75 -6.24 -4.75
N VAL A 129 13.43 -6.05 -4.80
CA VAL A 129 12.75 -5.44 -5.97
C VAL A 129 13.36 -4.07 -6.29
N GLY A 130 13.51 -3.21 -5.28
CA GLY A 130 14.08 -1.88 -5.46
C GLY A 130 15.56 -1.91 -5.86
N ILE A 131 16.34 -2.83 -5.28
CA ILE A 131 17.75 -3.02 -5.63
C ILE A 131 17.88 -3.48 -7.10
N CYS A 132 17.12 -4.48 -7.52
CA CYS A 132 17.11 -4.96 -8.90
C CYS A 132 16.60 -3.91 -9.88
N ALA A 133 15.60 -3.12 -9.50
CA ALA A 133 15.11 -2.00 -10.31
C ALA A 133 16.18 -0.92 -10.51
N HIS A 134 16.92 -0.58 -9.44
CA HIS A 134 18.07 0.34 -9.56
C HIS A 134 19.16 -0.23 -10.47
N GLN A 135 19.52 -1.50 -10.31
CA GLN A 135 20.49 -2.17 -11.20
C GLN A 135 20.04 -2.18 -12.67
N SER A 136 18.75 -2.41 -12.92
CA SER A 136 18.15 -2.33 -14.26
C SER A 136 18.29 -0.92 -14.85
N ALA A 137 17.95 0.12 -14.07
CA ALA A 137 18.07 1.51 -14.50
C ALA A 137 19.51 1.89 -14.88
N MET A 138 20.49 1.46 -14.07
CA MET A 138 21.91 1.69 -14.36
C MET A 138 22.40 1.00 -15.65
N LYS A 139 21.65 0.02 -16.17
CA LYS A 139 21.90 -0.71 -17.42
C LYS A 139 20.94 -0.32 -18.54
N GLY A 140 20.36 0.88 -18.48
CA GLY A 140 19.45 1.35 -19.53
C GLY A 140 18.10 0.61 -19.57
N GLY A 141 17.66 0.06 -18.45
CA GLY A 141 16.36 -0.63 -18.35
C GLY A 141 16.37 -2.10 -18.73
N GLU A 142 17.56 -2.74 -18.79
CA GLU A 142 17.66 -4.18 -19.01
C GLU A 142 16.90 -4.99 -17.97
N ARG A 143 16.30 -6.11 -18.39
CA ARG A 143 15.59 -7.01 -17.48
C ARG A 143 16.55 -7.64 -16.47
N VAL A 144 16.26 -7.47 -15.19
CA VAL A 144 16.98 -8.10 -14.08
C VAL A 144 16.09 -9.15 -13.42
N THR A 145 16.61 -10.37 -13.27
CA THR A 145 15.94 -11.43 -12.51
C THR A 145 16.10 -11.15 -11.02
N ILE A 146 14.98 -11.08 -10.30
CA ILE A 146 14.98 -10.94 -8.84
C ILE A 146 15.38 -12.28 -8.22
N PRO A 147 16.43 -12.33 -7.37
CA PRO A 147 16.83 -13.55 -6.68
C PRO A 147 15.71 -14.14 -5.82
N ARG A 148 15.69 -15.48 -5.69
CA ARG A 148 14.77 -16.21 -4.82
C ARG A 148 15.59 -17.00 -3.80
N PHE A 149 15.28 -16.87 -2.53
CA PHE A 149 15.93 -17.55 -1.41
C PHE A 149 14.89 -18.30 -0.57
#